data_AF-A0A7W4YG55-F1
#
_entry.id   AF-A0A7W4YG55-F1
#
_cell.length_a   1.000
_cell.length_b   1.000
_cell.length_c   1.000
_cell.angle_alpha   90.00
_cell.angle_beta   90.00
_cell.angle_gamma   90.00
#
_symmetry.space_group_name_H-M   'P 1'
#
loop_
_entity.id
_entity.type
_entity.pdbx_description
1 polymer ?
#
loop_
_entity_poly.entity_id
_entity_poly.type
_entity_poly.pdbx_seq_one_letter_code
_entity_poly.pdbx_strand_id
1 'polypeptide(L)'
;MLVEGDDDKAVFEGVAARSKDLSTDGIAVAAAQGKGHLYIPHAILSELKIPTMVVFDNDSGCEARMTEKKKHEKNPEKIKENERAVKNAGYNHVKDNKALQRYFNLDELDYPIGALSTELHAVDDTLETVINIDWPSWNDTLQELVDSGQGVGNKNAATYALASTNCADEPSGQIALAVESIRNLVRATNLDLSSGARGV
;
A
#
# COMPACT_ATOMS: atom_id res chain seq x y z
N MET A 1 8.65 -1.43 -6.78
CA MET A 1 7.37 -1.01 -6.18
C MET A 1 7.70 -0.16 -4.96
N LEU A 2 7.15 1.06 -4.90
CA LEU A 2 7.25 1.94 -3.74
C LEU A 2 5.92 1.88 -2.97
N VAL A 3 6.01 1.75 -1.65
CA VAL A 3 4.86 1.67 -0.75
C VAL A 3 5.06 2.63 0.43
N GLU A 4 4.01 2.88 1.23
CA GLU A 4 4.10 3.87 2.31
C GLU A 4 4.98 3.39 3.46
N GLY A 5 4.75 2.18 3.98
CA GLY A 5 5.40 1.66 5.18
C GLY A 5 5.98 0.25 5.02
N ASP A 6 6.70 -0.17 6.06
CA ASP A 6 7.29 -1.51 6.12
C ASP A 6 6.23 -2.62 6.25
N ASP A 7 5.07 -2.31 6.84
CA ASP A 7 3.93 -3.21 6.92
C ASP A 7 3.35 -3.50 5.52
N ASP A 8 3.20 -2.48 4.68
CA ASP A 8 2.74 -2.64 3.29
C ASP A 8 3.73 -3.47 2.48
N LYS A 9 5.03 -3.17 2.65
CA LYS A 9 6.10 -3.92 2.01
C LYS A 9 6.02 -5.39 2.37
N ALA A 10 5.89 -5.69 3.66
CA ALA A 10 5.78 -7.05 4.17
C ALA A 10 4.57 -7.78 3.57
N VAL A 11 3.44 -7.09 3.41
CA VAL A 11 2.27 -7.64 2.76
C VAL A 11 2.57 -8.02 1.32
N PHE A 12 3.01 -7.08 0.49
CA PHE A 12 3.25 -7.36 -0.94
C PHE A 12 4.32 -8.42 -1.17
N GLU A 13 5.40 -8.44 -0.38
CA GLU A 13 6.43 -9.46 -0.48
C GLU A 13 5.90 -10.84 -0.09
N GLY A 14 5.17 -10.95 1.02
CA GLY A 14 4.59 -12.22 1.44
C GLY A 14 3.50 -12.74 0.50
N VAL A 15 2.67 -11.85 -0.06
CA VAL A 15 1.70 -12.20 -1.12
C VAL A 15 2.40 -12.83 -2.32
N ALA A 16 3.46 -12.18 -2.80
CA ALA A 16 4.18 -12.64 -3.98
C ALA A 16 4.87 -13.99 -3.75
N ALA A 17 5.41 -14.21 -2.53
CA ALA A 17 6.10 -15.43 -2.14
C ALA A 17 5.25 -16.70 -2.27
N ARG A 18 3.91 -16.58 -2.17
CA ARG A 18 2.98 -17.70 -2.35
C ARG A 18 2.95 -18.29 -3.76
N SER A 19 3.39 -17.52 -4.76
CA SER A 19 3.43 -17.96 -6.15
C SER A 19 4.84 -17.93 -6.74
N LYS A 20 5.47 -16.75 -6.69
CA LYS A 20 6.80 -16.49 -7.22
C LYS A 20 7.30 -15.17 -6.64
N ASP A 21 8.39 -15.20 -5.89
CA ASP A 21 8.97 -14.00 -5.30
C ASP A 21 9.21 -12.90 -6.35
N LEU A 22 8.84 -11.66 -6.02
CA LEU A 22 9.07 -10.49 -6.88
C LEU A 22 10.55 -10.33 -7.26
N SER A 23 11.46 -10.71 -6.36
CA SER A 23 12.91 -10.65 -6.60
C SER A 23 13.36 -11.51 -7.79
N THR A 24 12.69 -12.64 -8.05
CA THR A 24 13.00 -13.51 -9.19
C THR A 24 12.58 -12.90 -10.54
N ASP A 25 11.71 -11.89 -10.52
CA ASP A 25 11.34 -11.06 -11.68
C ASP A 25 12.16 -9.75 -11.72
N GLY A 26 13.16 -9.58 -10.83
CA GLY A 26 13.95 -8.36 -10.73
C GLY A 26 13.20 -7.19 -10.09
N ILE A 27 12.12 -7.46 -9.35
CA ILE A 27 11.29 -6.44 -8.70
C ILE A 27 11.64 -6.37 -7.21
N ALA A 28 11.94 -5.16 -6.74
CA ALA A 28 12.09 -4.85 -5.32
C ALA A 28 10.88 -4.08 -4.80
N VAL A 29 10.49 -4.32 -3.55
CA VAL A 29 9.50 -3.53 -2.80
C VAL A 29 10.24 -2.68 -1.76
N ALA A 30 9.98 -1.38 -1.76
CA ALA A 30 10.64 -0.43 -0.85
C ALA A 30 9.63 0.49 -0.18
N ALA A 31 9.74 0.62 1.14
CA ALA A 31 8.94 1.53 1.95
C ALA A 31 9.52 2.95 1.89
N ALA A 32 8.68 3.92 1.53
CA ALA A 32 9.05 5.33 1.45
C ALA A 32 8.93 6.07 2.79
N GLN A 33 8.40 5.42 3.83
CA GLN A 33 8.19 5.98 5.16
C GLN A 33 7.14 7.10 5.15
N GLY A 34 6.00 6.84 4.51
CA GLY A 34 4.79 7.66 4.46
C GLY A 34 4.46 8.20 3.06
N LYS A 35 3.17 8.45 2.80
CA LYS A 35 2.65 8.99 1.54
C LYS A 35 3.39 10.24 1.02
N GLY A 36 3.65 11.18 1.93
CA GLY A 36 4.36 12.43 1.64
C GLY A 36 5.79 12.24 1.11
N HIS A 37 6.37 11.05 1.31
CA HIS A 37 7.73 10.73 0.89
C HIS A 37 7.81 9.89 -0.39
N LEU A 38 6.69 9.49 -1.00
CA LEU A 38 6.70 8.66 -2.22
C LEU A 38 7.29 9.39 -3.45
N TYR A 39 7.16 10.71 -3.52
CA TYR A 39 7.56 11.53 -4.66
C TYR A 39 9.05 11.52 -4.95
N ILE A 40 9.88 11.66 -3.93
CA ILE A 40 11.34 11.78 -4.06
C ILE A 40 11.97 10.48 -4.60
N PRO A 41 11.77 9.30 -3.98
CA PRO A 41 12.31 8.05 -4.50
C PRO A 41 11.73 7.74 -5.88
N HIS A 42 10.45 8.02 -6.14
CA HIS A 42 9.90 7.85 -7.49
C HIS A 42 10.64 8.72 -8.50
N ALA A 43 10.78 10.03 -8.24
CA ALA A 43 11.47 10.95 -9.15
C ALA A 43 12.92 10.53 -9.44
N ILE A 44 13.65 10.08 -8.42
CA ILE A 44 15.02 9.56 -8.57
C ILE A 44 15.03 8.33 -9.48
N LEU A 45 14.16 7.35 -9.23
CA LEU A 45 14.11 6.12 -10.00
C LEU A 45 13.66 6.37 -11.45
N SER A 46 12.70 7.27 -11.68
CA SER A 46 12.26 7.69 -13.01
C SER A 46 13.37 8.40 -13.79
N GLU A 47 14.20 9.22 -13.13
CA GLU A 47 15.36 9.84 -13.76
C GLU A 47 16.39 8.80 -14.19
N LEU A 48 16.61 7.78 -13.35
CA LEU A 48 17.45 6.63 -13.64
C LEU A 48 16.83 5.62 -14.62
N LYS A 49 15.63 5.89 -15.14
CA LYS A 49 14.87 5.01 -16.06
C LYS A 49 14.60 3.62 -15.48
N ILE A 50 14.43 3.55 -14.16
CA ILE A 50 14.04 2.33 -13.46
C ILE A 50 12.50 2.27 -13.40
N PRO A 51 11.87 1.25 -14.01
CA PRO A 51 10.41 1.10 -13.98
C PRO A 51 9.92 1.00 -12.55
N THR A 52 9.03 1.92 -12.16
CA THR A 52 8.60 2.07 -10.78
C THR A 52 7.09 2.24 -10.73
N MET A 53 6.44 1.47 -9.86
CA MET A 53 5.03 1.65 -9.52
C MET A 53 4.95 2.05 -8.05
N VAL A 54 4.14 3.07 -7.76
CA VAL A 54 3.78 3.55 -6.43
C VAL A 54 2.43 2.95 -6.03
N VAL A 55 2.34 2.43 -4.81
CA VAL A 55 1.09 2.01 -4.17
C VAL A 55 0.89 2.82 -2.90
N PHE A 56 -0.32 3.33 -2.68
CA PHE A 56 -0.66 4.13 -1.51
C PHE A 56 -2.09 3.84 -1.05
N ASP A 57 -2.36 4.02 0.23
CA ASP A 57 -3.69 3.91 0.83
C ASP A 57 -4.49 5.18 0.54
N ASN A 58 -5.77 5.12 0.19
CA ASN A 58 -6.53 6.36 -0.03
C ASN A 58 -7.02 7.02 1.29
N ASP A 59 -6.94 6.32 2.42
CA ASP A 59 -7.31 6.78 3.77
C ASP A 59 -8.76 7.28 3.92
N SER A 60 -9.69 6.85 3.07
CA SER A 60 -11.08 7.32 3.05
C SER A 60 -11.83 7.14 4.39
N GLY A 61 -11.49 6.11 5.16
CA GLY A 61 -12.09 5.80 6.46
C GLY A 61 -11.38 6.45 7.67
N CYS A 62 -10.38 7.30 7.47
CA CYS A 62 -9.55 7.83 8.55
C CYS A 62 -10.38 8.58 9.61
N GLU A 63 -11.33 9.43 9.18
CA GLU A 63 -12.17 10.19 10.11
C GLU A 63 -13.02 9.28 10.99
N ALA A 64 -13.61 8.24 10.42
CA ALA A 64 -14.41 7.25 11.14
C ALA A 64 -13.56 6.48 12.15
N ARG A 65 -12.38 6.00 11.75
CA ARG A 65 -11.42 5.31 12.64
C ARG A 65 -10.98 6.20 13.81
N MET A 66 -10.66 7.46 13.53
CA MET A 66 -10.21 8.40 14.57
C MET A 66 -11.34 8.75 15.54
N THR A 67 -12.56 8.94 15.03
CA THR A 67 -13.74 9.22 15.85
C THR A 67 -14.04 8.05 16.78
N GLU A 68 -14.03 6.83 16.25
CA GLU A 68 -14.28 5.61 17.02
C GLU A 68 -13.26 5.42 18.14
N LYS A 69 -11.96 5.62 17.86
CA LYS A 69 -10.88 5.55 18.87
C LYS A 69 -11.06 6.55 20.01
N LYS A 70 -11.76 7.66 19.77
CA LYS A 70 -11.89 8.79 20.69
C LYS A 70 -13.29 8.91 21.32
N LYS A 71 -14.22 8.01 20.98
CA LYS A 71 -15.63 8.05 21.42
C LYS A 71 -15.84 8.02 22.94
N HIS A 72 -14.87 7.50 23.68
CA HIS A 72 -14.93 7.39 25.14
C HIS A 72 -14.28 8.58 25.87
N GLU A 73 -13.77 9.58 25.15
CA GLU A 73 -13.26 10.81 25.77
C GLU A 73 -14.41 11.58 26.43
N LYS A 74 -14.20 11.99 27.68
CA LYS A 74 -15.21 12.69 28.49
C LYS A 74 -14.83 14.14 28.80
N ASN A 75 -13.57 14.52 28.57
CA ASN A 75 -13.12 15.88 28.80
C ASN A 75 -13.60 16.80 27.65
N PRO A 76 -14.42 17.85 27.93
CA PRO A 76 -14.97 18.73 26.90
C PRO A 76 -13.93 19.45 26.03
N GLU A 77 -12.77 19.80 26.58
CA GLU A 77 -11.70 20.46 25.82
C GLU A 77 -11.06 19.48 24.84
N LYS A 78 -10.78 18.26 25.31
CA LYS A 78 -10.23 17.18 24.47
C LYS A 78 -11.22 16.73 23.40
N ILE A 79 -12.52 16.73 23.66
CA ILE A 79 -13.53 16.44 22.64
C ILE A 79 -13.43 17.45 21.48
N LYS A 80 -13.39 18.75 21.79
CA LYS A 80 -13.24 19.80 20.76
C LYS A 80 -11.91 19.70 20.01
N GLU A 81 -10.82 19.42 20.73
CA GLU A 81 -9.51 19.19 20.11
C GLU A 81 -9.54 17.97 19.18
N ASN A 82 -10.17 16.89 19.62
CA ASN A 82 -10.32 15.65 18.85
C ASN A 82 -11.12 15.86 17.58
N GLU A 83 -12.26 16.57 17.65
CA GLU A 83 -13.06 16.92 16.47
C GLU A 83 -12.26 17.71 15.44
N ARG A 84 -11.44 18.67 15.89
CA ARG A 84 -10.54 19.43 15.00
C ARG A 84 -9.47 18.52 14.38
N ALA A 85 -8.86 17.65 15.19
CA ALA A 85 -7.85 16.71 14.72
C ALA A 85 -8.41 15.73 13.68
N VAL A 86 -9.63 15.22 13.88
CA VAL A 86 -10.33 14.34 12.92
C VAL A 86 -10.51 15.05 11.59
N LYS A 87 -11.09 16.25 11.58
CA LYS A 87 -11.30 17.02 10.35
C LYS A 87 -9.99 17.38 9.64
N ASN A 88 -8.97 17.75 10.41
CA ASN A 88 -7.65 18.05 9.86
C ASN A 88 -7.03 16.81 9.21
N ALA A 89 -7.20 15.64 9.81
CA ALA A 89 -6.72 14.39 9.22
C ALA A 89 -7.40 14.13 7.88
N GLY A 90 -8.73 14.16 7.81
CA GLY A 90 -9.47 13.96 6.54
C GLY A 90 -9.04 14.96 5.46
N TYR A 91 -8.94 16.25 5.81
CA TYR A 91 -8.45 17.28 4.88
C TYR A 91 -7.01 16.99 4.38
N ASN A 92 -6.11 16.57 5.28
CA ASN A 92 -4.73 16.26 4.92
C ASN A 92 -4.64 15.05 4.00
N HIS A 93 -5.40 13.97 4.26
CA HIS A 93 -5.42 12.80 3.38
C HIS A 93 -5.92 13.15 1.98
N VAL A 94 -7.01 13.92 1.85
CA VAL A 94 -7.49 14.40 0.54
C VAL A 94 -6.41 15.23 -0.16
N LYS A 95 -5.76 16.15 0.57
CA LYS A 95 -4.69 16.98 0.02
C LYS A 95 -3.51 16.14 -0.49
N ASP A 96 -3.07 15.15 0.29
CA ASP A 96 -1.93 14.31 -0.04
C ASP A 96 -2.25 13.36 -1.21
N ASN A 97 -3.45 12.77 -1.25
CA ASN A 97 -3.93 11.96 -2.37
C ASN A 97 -3.94 12.76 -3.68
N LYS A 98 -4.43 14.00 -3.64
CA LYS A 98 -4.45 14.90 -4.80
C LYS A 98 -3.05 15.34 -5.22
N ALA A 99 -2.18 15.63 -4.26
CA ALA A 99 -0.79 15.96 -4.56
C ALA A 99 -0.08 14.81 -5.30
N LEU A 100 -0.36 13.56 -4.91
CA LEU A 100 0.23 12.39 -5.55
C LEU A 100 -0.28 12.22 -6.98
N GLN A 101 -1.60 12.28 -7.19
CA GLN A 101 -2.19 12.27 -8.54
C GLN A 101 -1.64 13.39 -9.43
N ARG A 102 -1.52 14.61 -8.90
CA ARG A 102 -0.95 15.75 -9.63
C ARG A 102 0.50 15.53 -10.04
N TYR A 103 1.31 14.92 -9.16
CA TYR A 103 2.69 14.59 -9.47
C TYR A 103 2.79 13.62 -10.66
N PHE A 104 1.84 12.69 -10.79
CA PHE A 104 1.71 11.78 -11.93
C PHE A 104 0.95 12.38 -13.13
N ASN A 105 0.61 13.68 -13.10
CA ASN A 105 -0.19 14.37 -14.12
C ASN A 105 -1.57 13.74 -14.37
N LEU A 106 -2.22 13.27 -13.30
CA LEU A 106 -3.56 12.67 -13.35
C LEU A 106 -4.63 13.65 -12.86
N ASP A 107 -5.88 13.36 -13.22
CA ASP A 107 -7.04 14.03 -12.64
C ASP A 107 -7.12 13.75 -11.13
N GLU A 108 -7.53 14.77 -10.36
CA GLU A 108 -7.49 14.75 -8.90
C GLU A 108 -8.81 14.28 -8.30
N LEU A 109 -8.85 13.05 -7.80
CA LEU A 109 -9.94 12.53 -6.97
C LEU A 109 -9.58 12.63 -5.47
N ASP A 110 -10.59 12.83 -4.61
CA ASP A 110 -10.38 12.88 -3.16
C ASP A 110 -9.90 11.52 -2.61
N TYR A 111 -10.54 10.44 -3.07
CA TYR A 111 -10.28 9.06 -2.64
C TYR A 111 -10.26 8.14 -3.88
N PRO A 112 -9.18 8.16 -4.67
CA PRO A 112 -9.04 7.28 -5.82
C PRO A 112 -8.91 5.80 -5.37
N ILE A 113 -9.25 4.85 -6.24
CA ILE A 113 -9.17 3.41 -5.97
C ILE A 113 -8.68 2.69 -7.24
N GLY A 114 -7.83 1.68 -7.05
CA GLY A 114 -7.32 0.81 -8.11
C GLY A 114 -6.16 1.40 -8.91
N ALA A 115 -5.94 0.85 -10.09
CA ALA A 115 -4.89 1.32 -11.00
C ALA A 115 -5.29 2.66 -11.64
N LEU A 116 -4.58 3.72 -11.26
CA LEU A 116 -4.81 5.08 -11.79
C LEU A 116 -3.95 5.34 -13.03
N SER A 117 -2.78 4.71 -13.08
CA SER A 117 -1.90 4.63 -14.25
C SER A 117 -1.08 3.34 -14.18
N THR A 118 -0.14 3.14 -15.11
CA THR A 118 0.84 2.06 -15.04
C THR A 118 1.83 2.21 -13.88
N GLU A 119 2.00 3.42 -13.36
CA GLU A 119 2.98 3.76 -12.31
C GLU A 119 2.31 4.12 -10.97
N LEU A 120 0.98 4.20 -10.89
CA LEU A 120 0.27 4.60 -9.67
C LEU A 120 -0.97 3.73 -9.42
N HIS A 121 -1.04 3.16 -8.22
CA HIS A 121 -2.15 2.36 -7.72
C HIS A 121 -2.61 2.87 -6.35
N ALA A 122 -3.92 3.04 -6.17
CA ALA A 122 -4.53 3.44 -4.91
C ALA A 122 -5.28 2.28 -4.27
N VAL A 123 -5.02 2.01 -3.00
CA VAL A 123 -5.70 1.00 -2.21
C VAL A 123 -6.92 1.63 -1.53
N ASP A 124 -8.05 0.93 -1.53
CA ASP A 124 -9.26 1.42 -0.88
C ASP A 124 -9.10 1.47 0.65
N ASP A 125 -9.27 2.66 1.20
CA ASP A 125 -9.12 3.00 2.60
C ASP A 125 -7.72 2.73 3.17
N THR A 126 -7.44 1.50 3.65
CA THR A 126 -6.10 1.07 4.03
C THR A 126 -5.85 -0.35 3.54
N LEU A 127 -4.59 -0.73 3.42
CA LEU A 127 -4.22 -2.09 3.07
C LEU A 127 -4.86 -3.12 4.02
N GLU A 128 -4.90 -2.85 5.32
CA GLU A 128 -5.56 -3.76 6.26
C GLU A 128 -7.07 -3.84 6.06
N THR A 129 -7.74 -2.73 5.70
CA THR A 129 -9.17 -2.76 5.37
C THR A 129 -9.41 -3.69 4.18
N VAL A 130 -8.60 -3.57 3.12
CA VAL A 130 -8.70 -4.45 1.94
C VAL A 130 -8.41 -5.91 2.30
N ILE A 131 -7.33 -6.19 3.04
CA ILE A 131 -7.00 -7.56 3.46
C ILE A 131 -8.16 -8.17 4.24
N ASN A 132 -8.76 -7.44 5.18
CA ASN A 132 -9.86 -7.97 6.00
C ASN A 132 -11.14 -8.26 5.19
N ILE A 133 -11.33 -7.57 4.08
CA ILE A 133 -12.46 -7.80 3.17
C ILE A 133 -12.17 -8.99 2.25
N ASP A 134 -11.00 -8.99 1.63
CA ASP A 134 -10.65 -9.97 0.61
C ASP A 134 -10.25 -11.32 1.23
N TRP A 135 -9.54 -11.29 2.36
CA TRP A 135 -8.94 -12.45 3.05
C TRP A 135 -9.45 -12.53 4.49
N PRO A 136 -10.72 -12.95 4.71
CA PRO A 136 -11.36 -12.93 6.02
C PRO A 136 -10.61 -13.76 7.09
N SER A 137 -9.86 -14.80 6.70
CA SER A 137 -9.05 -15.62 7.62
C SER A 137 -7.70 -14.99 7.99
N TRP A 138 -7.41 -13.76 7.52
CA TRP A 138 -6.17 -13.07 7.85
C TRP A 138 -5.97 -12.84 9.35
N ASN A 139 -6.99 -12.32 10.02
CA ASN A 139 -6.89 -12.02 11.45
C ASN A 139 -6.73 -13.29 12.28
N ASP A 140 -7.36 -14.39 11.86
CA ASP A 140 -7.17 -15.69 12.49
C ASP A 140 -5.71 -16.15 12.33
N THR A 141 -5.15 -15.98 11.12
CA THR A 141 -3.72 -16.27 10.84
C THR A 141 -2.78 -15.41 11.70
N LEU A 142 -3.06 -14.11 11.83
CA LEU A 142 -2.29 -13.22 12.72
C LEU A 142 -2.36 -13.69 14.17
N GLN A 143 -3.55 -14.05 14.65
CA GLN A 143 -3.75 -14.49 16.03
C GLN A 143 -3.02 -15.81 16.29
N GLU A 144 -3.08 -16.78 15.37
CA GLU A 144 -2.35 -18.04 15.47
C GLU A 144 -0.83 -17.84 15.52
N LEU A 145 -0.29 -16.92 14.71
CA LEU A 145 1.13 -16.57 14.74
C LEU A 145 1.54 -15.96 16.08
N VAL A 146 0.70 -15.11 16.66
CA VAL A 146 0.94 -14.53 17.99
C VAL A 146 0.86 -15.60 19.08
N ASP A 147 -0.16 -16.45 19.07
CA ASP A 147 -0.38 -17.48 20.09
C ASP A 147 0.71 -18.57 20.07
N SER A 148 1.25 -18.87 18.89
CA SER A 148 2.36 -19.80 18.69
C SER A 148 3.74 -19.20 18.98
N GLY A 149 3.82 -17.88 19.26
CA GLY A 149 5.08 -17.16 19.50
C GLY A 149 5.92 -16.93 18.23
N GLN A 150 5.36 -17.18 17.04
CA GLN A 150 6.00 -16.91 15.75
C GLN A 150 5.81 -15.45 15.30
N GLY A 151 4.88 -14.72 15.93
CA GLY A 151 4.57 -13.33 15.67
C GLY A 151 4.41 -12.51 16.94
N VAL A 152 4.34 -11.20 16.77
CA VAL A 152 3.97 -10.24 17.81
C VAL A 152 2.67 -9.55 17.44
N GLY A 153 1.83 -9.26 18.44
CA GLY A 153 0.59 -8.51 18.24
C GLY A 153 0.83 -7.05 17.88
N ASN A 154 -0.26 -6.34 17.52
CA ASN A 154 -0.27 -5.00 16.91
C ASN A 154 0.28 -4.99 15.47
N LYS A 155 0.37 -3.80 14.87
CA LYS A 155 1.00 -3.61 13.55
C LYS A 155 2.50 -3.93 13.64
N ASN A 156 2.92 -4.97 12.93
CA ASN A 156 4.31 -5.42 12.87
C ASN A 156 4.62 -6.08 11.52
N ALA A 157 5.56 -5.52 10.79
CA ALA A 157 5.96 -5.99 9.46
C ALA A 157 6.37 -7.47 9.42
N ALA A 158 7.09 -7.99 10.43
CA ALA A 158 7.50 -9.39 10.42
C ALA A 158 6.29 -10.34 10.60
N THR A 159 5.37 -10.00 11.51
CA THR A 159 4.12 -10.75 11.67
C THR A 159 3.28 -10.67 10.39
N TYR A 160 3.21 -9.48 9.75
CA TYR A 160 2.45 -9.29 8.51
C TYR A 160 3.05 -10.11 7.36
N ALA A 161 4.37 -10.16 7.21
CA ALA A 161 5.01 -10.98 6.18
C ALA A 161 4.65 -12.47 6.34
N LEU A 162 4.68 -12.99 7.57
CA LEU A 162 4.30 -14.37 7.86
C LEU A 162 2.82 -14.62 7.60
N ALA A 163 1.93 -13.73 8.05
CA ALA A 163 0.50 -13.84 7.77
C ALA A 163 0.22 -13.82 6.26
N SER A 164 0.90 -12.93 5.53
CA SER A 164 0.82 -12.78 4.06
C SER A 164 1.17 -14.04 3.32
N THR A 165 2.15 -14.76 3.84
CA THR A 165 2.64 -16.00 3.25
C THR A 165 1.75 -17.18 3.62
N ASN A 166 1.22 -17.21 4.84
CA ASN A 166 0.58 -18.40 5.43
C ASN A 166 -0.95 -18.37 5.44
N CYS A 167 -1.58 -17.23 5.15
CA CYS A 167 -3.02 -17.11 5.17
C CYS A 167 -3.67 -18.11 4.20
N ALA A 168 -4.71 -18.81 4.66
CA ALA A 168 -5.38 -19.84 3.89
C ALA A 168 -6.14 -19.29 2.68
N ASP A 169 -6.65 -18.07 2.75
CA ASP A 169 -7.33 -17.41 1.63
C ASP A 169 -6.33 -17.14 0.50
N GLU A 170 -6.69 -17.44 -0.75
CA GLU A 170 -5.82 -17.17 -1.90
C GLU A 170 -5.68 -15.68 -2.18
N PRO A 171 -4.49 -15.22 -2.64
CA PRO A 171 -4.32 -13.82 -2.94
C PRO A 171 -5.27 -13.35 -4.03
N SER A 172 -6.04 -12.31 -3.69
CA SER A 172 -7.12 -11.80 -4.52
C SER A 172 -7.28 -10.28 -4.35
N GLY A 173 -8.23 -9.70 -5.07
CA GLY A 173 -8.60 -8.30 -4.96
C GLY A 173 -7.46 -7.33 -5.29
N GLN A 174 -7.44 -6.18 -4.62
CA GLN A 174 -6.55 -5.07 -4.99
C GLN A 174 -5.07 -5.42 -4.81
N ILE A 175 -4.74 -6.26 -3.83
CA ILE A 175 -3.36 -6.64 -3.52
C ILE A 175 -2.77 -7.53 -4.62
N ALA A 176 -3.53 -8.55 -5.05
CA ALA A 176 -3.13 -9.40 -6.16
C ALA A 176 -3.00 -8.61 -7.48
N LEU A 177 -3.94 -7.69 -7.73
CA LEU A 177 -3.90 -6.81 -8.91
C LEU A 177 -2.66 -5.91 -8.93
N ALA A 178 -2.25 -5.36 -7.78
CA ALA A 178 -1.03 -4.55 -7.70
C ALA A 178 0.24 -5.40 -7.96
N VAL A 179 0.31 -6.63 -7.42
CA VAL A 179 1.42 -7.56 -7.69
C VAL A 179 1.50 -7.92 -9.18
N GLU A 180 0.36 -8.14 -9.83
CA GLU A 180 0.33 -8.41 -11.27
C GLU A 180 0.71 -7.16 -12.09
N SER A 181 0.24 -5.99 -11.69
CA SER A 181 0.51 -4.72 -12.37
C SER A 181 2.01 -4.40 -12.41
N ILE A 182 2.74 -4.56 -11.30
CA ILE A 182 4.19 -4.33 -11.30
C ILE A 182 4.95 -5.34 -12.16
N ARG A 183 4.52 -6.61 -12.19
CA ARG A 183 5.10 -7.61 -13.09
C ARG A 183 4.88 -7.24 -14.56
N ASN A 184 3.70 -6.73 -14.89
CA ASN A 184 3.38 -6.29 -16.25
C ASN A 184 4.20 -5.05 -16.65
N LEU A 185 4.38 -4.08 -15.74
CA LEU A 185 5.23 -2.92 -15.96
C LEU A 185 6.69 -3.31 -16.31
N VAL A 186 7.28 -4.22 -15.53
CA VAL A 186 8.65 -4.69 -15.77
C VAL A 186 8.77 -5.48 -17.07
N ARG A 187 7.80 -6.36 -17.37
CA ARG A 187 7.77 -7.13 -18.62
C ARG A 187 7.68 -6.23 -19.85
N ALA A 188 6.80 -5.23 -19.84
CA ALA A 188 6.66 -4.28 -20.94
C ALA A 188 7.97 -3.52 -21.19
N THR A 189 8.61 -3.04 -20.13
CA THR A 189 9.90 -2.33 -20.23
C THR A 189 11.00 -3.21 -20.85
N ASN A 190 11.09 -4.48 -20.43
CA ASN A 190 12.10 -5.40 -20.95
C ASN A 190 11.88 -5.73 -22.44
N LEU A 191 10.63 -5.80 -22.90
CA LEU A 191 10.30 -6.00 -24.31
C LEU A 191 10.76 -4.81 -25.16
N ASP A 192 10.51 -3.58 -24.71
CA ASP A 192 10.94 -2.37 -25.40
C ASP A 192 12.47 -2.32 -25.55
N LEU A 193 13.21 -2.62 -24.49
CA LEU A 193 14.68 -2.70 -24.53
C LEU A 193 15.18 -3.77 -25.52
N SER A 194 14.52 -4.93 -25.56
CA SER A 194 14.90 -6.03 -26.47
C SER A 194 14.60 -5.74 -27.94
N SER A 195 13.62 -4.87 -28.22
CA SER A 195 13.25 -4.44 -29.57
C SER A 195 14.19 -3.34 -30.09
N GLY A 196 14.62 -2.41 -29.23
CA GLY A 196 15.59 -1.37 -29.57
C GLY A 196 17.00 -1.91 -29.85
N ALA A 197 17.39 -3.02 -29.21
CA ALA A 197 18.70 -3.65 -29.39
C ALA A 197 18.86 -4.41 -30.74
N ARG A 198 17.78 -4.67 -31.48
CA ARG A 198 17.84 -5.32 -32.81
C ARG A 198 17.89 -4.34 -33.99
N GLY A 199 17.95 -3.03 -33.71
CA GLY A 199 17.91 -1.95 -34.70
C GLY A 199 19.23 -1.21 -34.94
N VAL A 200 20.37 -1.74 -34.47
CA VAL A 200 21.72 -1.14 -34.68
C VAL A 200 22.64 -2.14 -35.35
#